data_AF-A0A7C3GHM1-F1
#
_entry.id   AF-A0A7C3GHM1-F1
#
_cell.length_a   1.000
_cell.length_b   1.000
_cell.length_c   1.000
_cell.angle_alpha   90.00
_cell.angle_beta   90.00
_cell.angle_gamma   90.00
#
_symmetry.space_group_name_H-M   'P 1'
#
loop_
_entity.id
_entity.type
_entity.pdbx_description
1 polymer ?
#
loop_
_entity_poly.entity_id
_entity_poly.type
_entity_poly.pdbx_seq_one_letter_code
_entity_poly.pdbx_strand_id
1 'polypeptide(L)' 'MSGTLKIADREFRSRLIVGTGKYRSFEEMRRCHEASGAEMVTVAVRRVNLTDR' A
#
# COMPACT_ATOMS: atom_id res chain seq x y z
N MET A 1 -2.81 21.61 -4.33
CA MET A 1 -3.45 20.96 -3.15
C MET A 1 -2.61 21.28 -1.94
N SER A 2 -3.08 22.11 -1.01
CA SER A 2 -2.22 22.81 -0.02
C SER A 2 -2.36 22.32 1.44
N GLY A 3 -2.63 21.03 1.66
CA GLY A 3 -2.75 20.52 3.03
C GLY A 3 -2.44 19.04 3.16
N THR A 4 -1.85 18.65 4.29
CA THR A 4 -1.65 17.24 4.67
C THR A 4 -2.99 16.56 4.91
N LEU A 5 -3.06 15.27 4.64
CA LEU A 5 -4.15 14.38 5.02
C LEU A 5 -3.84 13.82 6.41
N LYS A 6 -4.69 14.10 7.40
CA LYS A 6 -4.57 13.54 8.75
C LYS A 6 -5.55 12.40 8.94
N ILE A 7 -5.04 11.24 9.35
CA ILE A 7 -5.84 10.06 9.72
C ILE A 7 -5.38 9.64 11.11
N ALA A 8 -6.28 9.76 12.10
CA ALA A 8 -5.97 9.62 13.51
C ALA A 8 -4.77 10.50 13.92
N ASP A 9 -3.71 9.89 14.45
CA ASP A 9 -2.47 10.49 14.92
C ASP A 9 -1.39 10.60 13.84
N ARG A 10 -1.70 10.26 12.58
CA ARG A 10 -0.74 10.24 11.46
C ARG A 10 -1.09 11.27 10.38
N GLU A 11 -0.05 11.87 9.81
CA GLU A 11 -0.16 12.84 8.71
C GLU A 11 0.51 12.30 7.44
N PHE A 12 -0.13 12.56 6.30
CA PHE A 12 0.29 12.11 4.96
C PHE A 12 0.26 13.28 4.00
N ARG A 13 1.25 13.38 3.12
CA ARG A 13 1.29 14.32 2.00
C ARG A 13 0.52 13.77 0.80
N SER A 14 0.64 12.47 0.56
CA SER A 14 -0.04 11.76 -0.51
C SER A 14 -1.48 11.44 -0.12
N ARG A 15 -2.41 11.69 -1.05
CA ARG A 15 -3.83 11.32 -0.92
C ARG A 15 -4.19 10.06 -1.72
N LEU A 16 -3.19 9.42 -2.33
CA LEU A 16 -3.35 8.19 -3.09
C LEU A 16 -3.08 6.99 -2.19
N ILE A 17 -4.10 6.16 -1.98
CA ILE A 17 -4.00 4.88 -1.28
C ILE A 17 -4.00 3.77 -2.33
N VAL A 18 -3.02 2.86 -2.27
CA VAL A 18 -2.81 1.81 -3.27
C VAL A 18 -3.06 0.42 -2.67
N GLY A 19 -3.65 -0.51 -3.43
CA GLY A 19 -3.76 -1.92 -3.02
C GLY A 19 -2.62 -2.78 -3.57
N THR A 20 -2.29 -3.87 -2.88
CA THR A 20 -1.14 -4.74 -3.23
C THR A 20 -1.49 -5.99 -4.05
N GLY A 21 -2.78 -6.26 -4.33
CA GLY A 21 -3.24 -7.60 -4.74
C GLY A 21 -3.19 -7.99 -6.22
N LYS A 22 -2.90 -7.07 -7.16
CA LYS A 22 -3.06 -7.33 -8.62
C LYS A 22 -1.80 -7.09 -9.47
N TYR A 23 -0.64 -6.95 -8.85
CA TYR A 23 0.62 -6.80 -9.58
C TYR A 23 1.10 -8.14 -10.14
N ARG A 24 1.74 -8.13 -11.31
CA ARG A 24 2.25 -9.36 -11.95
C ARG A 24 3.47 -9.92 -11.21
N SER A 25 4.23 -9.05 -10.53
CA SER A 25 5.36 -9.42 -9.68
C SER A 25 5.56 -8.42 -8.54
N PHE A 26 6.30 -8.81 -7.51
CA PHE A 26 6.69 -7.90 -6.43
C PHE A 26 7.60 -6.77 -6.89
N GLU A 27 8.43 -7.01 -7.91
CA GLU A 27 9.27 -5.97 -8.50
C GLU A 27 8.43 -4.91 -9.21
N GLU A 28 7.41 -5.32 -9.96
CA GLU A 28 6.45 -4.39 -10.57
C GLU A 28 5.70 -3.60 -9.50
N MET A 29 5.19 -4.26 -8.46
CA MET A 29 4.54 -3.59 -7.33
C MET A 29 5.42 -2.51 -6.71
N ARG A 30 6.69 -2.84 -6.42
CA ARG A 30 7.66 -1.89 -5.85
C ARG A 30 7.82 -0.66 -6.74
N ARG A 31 8.08 -0.86 -8.04
CA ARG A 31 8.24 0.24 -9.01
C ARG A 31 6.98 1.09 -9.09
N CYS A 32 5.80 0.49 -9.11
CA CYS A 32 4.54 1.21 -9.12
C CYS A 32 4.31 2.02 -7.84
N HIS A 33 4.65 1.47 -6.66
CA HIS A 33 4.53 2.19 -5.39
C HIS A 33 5.46 3.41 -5.35
N GLU A 34 6.72 3.24 -5.73
CA GLU A 34 7.70 4.33 -5.84
C GLU A 34 7.23 5.42 -6.81
N ALA A 35 6.80 5.05 -8.01
CA ALA A 35 6.33 6.00 -9.01
C ALA A 35 5.04 6.73 -8.58
N SER A 36 4.17 6.05 -7.82
CA SER A 36 2.90 6.63 -7.35
C SER A 36 3.05 7.65 -6.23
N GLY A 37 4.17 7.63 -5.49
CA GLY A 37 4.35 8.43 -4.29
C GLY A 37 3.32 8.14 -3.20
N ALA A 38 2.69 6.96 -3.21
CA ALA A 38 1.72 6.56 -2.21
C ALA A 38 2.41 6.35 -0.86
N GLU A 39 1.90 7.00 0.18
CA GLU A 39 2.40 6.84 1.56
C GLU A 39 1.57 5.82 2.35
N MET A 40 0.54 5.25 1.72
CA MET A 40 -0.35 4.25 2.29
C MET A 40 -0.67 3.14 1.29
N VAL A 41 -0.58 1.90 1.76
CA VAL A 41 -0.98 0.71 1.00
C VAL A 41 -1.95 -0.16 1.79
N THR A 42 -2.84 -0.89 1.11
CA THR A 42 -3.72 -1.88 1.73
C THR A 42 -3.21 -3.30 1.48
N VAL A 43 -3.41 -4.16 2.48
CA VAL A 43 -3.10 -5.59 2.42
C VAL A 43 -4.32 -6.40 2.79
N ALA A 44 -4.50 -7.54 2.13
CA ALA A 44 -5.52 -8.51 2.50
C ALA A 44 -4.96 -9.43 3.60
N VAL A 45 -5.47 -9.31 4.82
CA VAL A 45 -5.15 -10.25 5.89
C VAL A 45 -5.86 -11.58 5.60
N ARG A 46 -5.10 -12.67 5.55
CA ARG A 46 -5.61 -14.02 5.30
C ARG A 46 -5.05 -14.96 6.36
N ARG A 47 -5.76 -16.06 6.64
CA ARG A 47 -5.21 -17.13 7.47
C ARG A 47 -4.04 -17.79 6.73
N VAL A 48 -2.95 -18.03 7.45
CA VAL A 48 -1.86 -18.86 6.96
C VAL A 48 -2.25 -20.31 7.20
N ASN A 49 -2.21 -21.14 6.16
CA ASN A 49 -2.34 -22.58 6.32
C ASN A 49 -1.04 -23.09 6.95
N LEU A 50 -1.06 -23.38 8.25
CA LEU A 50 0.10 -23.92 8.98
C LEU A 50 0.50 -25.34 8.54
N THR A 51 -0.33 -25.98 7.72
CA THR A 51 -0.13 -27.31 7.15
C THR A 51 0.39 -27.30 5.72
N ASP A 52 0.51 -26.13 5.06
CA ASP A 52 1.20 -26.02 3.78
C ASP A 52 2.71 -26.04 4.05
N ARG A 53 3.29 -27.24 4.00
CA ARG A 53 4.72 -27.48 3.85
C ARG A 53 4.94 -28.47 2.72
#